data_AF-A0AAU5PFW9-F1
#
_entry.id   AF-A0AAU5PFW9-F1
#
_cell.length_a   1.000
_cell.length_b   1.000
_cell.length_c   1.000
_cell.angle_alpha   90.00
_cell.angle_beta   90.00
_cell.angle_gamma   90.00
#
_symmetry.space_group_name_H-M   'P 1'
#
loop_
_entity.id
_entity.type
_entity.pdbx_description
1 polymer ?
#
loop_
_entity_poly.entity_id
_entity_poly.type
_entity_poly.pdbx_seq_one_letter_code
_entity_poly.pdbx_strand_id
1 'polypeptide(L)'
;MRDGDLLPEITRALLSLAEAPDADVRGEAAAALAGSPDRTPAVADALAVLLGEDNQLVRLEAAYGLALRDDPRTAEAIERVGPLGDGFEHDPRVDGLWRWRWRNGNSPGE
;
A
#
# COMPACT_ATOMS: atom_id res chain seq x y z
N MET A 1 -22.98 17.12 9.61
CA MET A 1 -21.56 16.79 9.37
C MET A 1 -21.55 15.81 8.21
N ARG A 2 -20.97 16.18 7.06
CA ARG A 2 -21.00 15.36 5.85
C ARG A 2 -19.75 14.49 5.89
N ASP A 3 -19.86 13.20 5.65
CA ASP A 3 -18.76 12.22 5.78
C ASP A 3 -17.50 12.60 4.97
N GLY A 4 -17.64 13.45 3.94
CA GLY A 4 -16.52 13.96 3.14
C GLY A 4 -15.58 14.95 3.85
N ASP A 5 -15.98 15.63 4.93
CA ASP A 5 -15.10 16.56 5.68
C ASP A 5 -14.18 15.83 6.67
N LEU A 6 -14.54 14.61 7.10
CA LEU A 6 -13.76 13.83 8.05
C LEU A 6 -12.65 13.02 7.40
N LEU A 7 -12.79 12.67 6.11
CA LEU A 7 -11.77 11.95 5.35
C LEU A 7 -10.36 12.57 5.47
N PRO A 8 -10.15 13.88 5.26
CA PRO A 8 -8.81 14.47 5.40
C PRO A 8 -8.27 14.43 6.83
N GLU A 9 -9.13 14.51 7.85
CA GLU A 9 -8.71 14.39 9.25
C GLU A 9 -8.29 12.95 9.59
N ILE A 10 -9.07 11.97 9.12
CA ILE A 10 -8.76 10.54 9.25
C ILE A 10 -7.45 10.23 8.53
N THR A 11 -7.27 10.70 7.30
CA THR A 11 -6.02 10.51 6.55
C THR A 11 -4.84 11.08 7.33
N ARG A 12 -4.94 12.30 7.88
CA ARG A 12 -3.85 12.88 8.70
C ARG A 12 -3.53 12.05 9.93
N ALA A 13 -4.55 11.53 10.62
CA ALA A 13 -4.33 10.66 11.76
C ALA A 13 -3.62 9.36 11.36
N LEU A 14 -4.03 8.73 10.26
CA LEU A 14 -3.40 7.52 9.74
C LEU A 14 -1.95 7.76 9.29
N LEU A 15 -1.66 8.90 8.66
CA LEU A 15 -0.31 9.31 8.30
C LEU A 15 0.58 9.43 9.55
N SER A 16 0.05 10.02 10.63
CA SER A 16 0.78 10.10 11.90
C SER A 16 1.02 8.72 12.54
N LEU A 17 0.12 7.76 12.36
CA LEU A 17 0.28 6.39 12.86
C LEU A 17 1.26 5.57 12.02
N ALA A 18 1.39 5.86 10.73
CA ALA A 18 2.40 5.25 9.86
C ALA A 18 3.85 5.61 10.27
N GLU A 19 4.03 6.67 11.05
CA GLU A 19 5.31 7.08 11.64
C GLU A 19 5.46 6.64 13.11
N ALA A 20 4.51 5.86 13.64
CA ALA A 20 4.57 5.40 15.02
C ALA A 20 5.80 4.50 15.26
N PRO A 21 6.37 4.48 16.49
CA PRO A 21 7.51 3.64 16.80
C PRO A 21 7.19 2.14 16.78
N ASP A 22 5.92 1.78 16.83
CA ASP A 22 5.43 0.40 16.88
C ASP A 22 5.17 -0.13 15.46
N ALA A 23 5.82 -1.24 15.09
CA ALA A 23 5.70 -1.83 13.76
C ALA A 23 4.30 -2.40 13.47
N ASP A 24 3.58 -2.87 14.48
CA ASP A 24 2.21 -3.38 14.32
C ASP A 24 1.26 -2.21 14.07
N VAL A 25 1.42 -1.11 14.80
CA VAL A 25 0.65 0.14 14.58
C VAL A 25 0.89 0.68 13.18
N ARG A 26 2.14 0.65 12.70
CA ARG A 26 2.48 1.06 11.33
C ARG A 26 1.85 0.15 10.28
N GLY A 27 1.78 -1.16 10.53
CA GLY A 27 1.11 -2.11 9.64
C GLY A 27 -0.39 -1.87 9.54
N GLU A 28 -1.06 -1.65 10.67
CA GLU A 28 -2.48 -1.29 10.70
C GLU A 28 -2.74 0.05 10.00
N ALA A 29 -1.86 1.04 10.21
CA ALA A 29 -1.93 2.31 9.51
C ALA A 29 -1.76 2.14 7.99
N ALA A 30 -0.81 1.29 7.55
CA ALA A 30 -0.59 0.97 6.14
C ALA A 30 -1.83 0.32 5.52
N ALA A 31 -2.43 -0.67 6.19
CA ALA A 31 -3.65 -1.33 5.74
C ALA A 31 -4.84 -0.35 5.64
N ALA A 32 -5.01 0.51 6.65
CA ALA A 32 -6.05 1.53 6.65
C ALA A 32 -5.84 2.58 5.54
N LEU A 33 -4.59 3.02 5.32
CA LEU A 33 -4.24 3.91 4.22
C LEU A 33 -4.48 3.22 2.87
N ALA A 34 -4.11 1.95 2.71
CA ALA A 34 -4.34 1.19 1.49
C ALA A 34 -5.83 1.14 1.11
N GLY A 35 -6.70 0.84 2.08
CA GLY A 35 -8.16 0.79 1.92
C GLY A 35 -8.86 2.15 1.86
N SER A 36 -8.22 3.24 2.28
CA SER A 36 -8.81 4.58 2.25
C SER A 36 -9.18 4.99 0.82
N PRO A 37 -10.33 5.64 0.59
CA PRO A 37 -10.69 6.21 -0.71
C PRO A 37 -9.85 7.45 -1.05
N ASP A 38 -9.04 7.94 -0.10
CA ASP A 38 -8.15 9.07 -0.32
C ASP A 38 -7.05 8.69 -1.34
N ARG A 39 -7.01 9.44 -2.43
CA ARG A 39 -6.06 9.30 -3.56
C ARG A 39 -5.07 10.46 -3.61
N THR A 40 -4.92 11.20 -2.51
CA THR A 40 -3.94 12.29 -2.44
C THR A 40 -2.51 11.75 -2.54
N PRO A 41 -1.59 12.56 -3.09
CA PRO A 41 -0.17 12.19 -3.18
C PRO A 41 0.45 11.96 -1.80
N ALA A 42 -0.02 12.64 -0.74
CA ALA A 42 0.45 12.44 0.63
C ALA A 42 0.26 10.98 1.10
N VAL A 43 -0.84 10.34 0.74
CA VAL A 43 -1.08 8.93 1.06
C VAL A 43 -0.15 8.01 0.27
N ALA A 44 0.03 8.30 -1.02
CA ALA A 44 0.96 7.54 -1.86
C ALA A 44 2.42 7.66 -1.36
N ASP A 45 2.83 8.86 -0.95
CA ASP A 45 4.17 9.11 -0.39
C ASP A 45 4.36 8.36 0.93
N ALA A 46 3.38 8.36 1.83
CA ALA A 46 3.47 7.59 3.07
C ALA A 46 3.52 6.08 2.85
N LEU A 47 2.70 5.54 1.94
CA LEU A 47 2.79 4.14 1.54
C LEU A 47 4.17 3.84 0.94
N ALA A 48 4.73 4.73 0.14
CA ALA A 48 6.07 4.56 -0.43
C ALA A 48 7.17 4.54 0.65
N VAL A 49 7.06 5.36 1.70
CA VAL A 49 7.98 5.32 2.85
C VAL A 49 7.91 3.97 3.57
N LEU A 50 6.71 3.44 3.76
CA LEU A 50 6.47 2.15 4.42
C LEU A 50 7.05 0.95 3.65
N LEU A 51 7.40 1.10 2.37
CA LEU A 51 8.12 0.07 1.61
C LEU A 51 9.56 -0.16 2.10
N GLY A 52 10.12 0.78 2.87
CA GLY A 52 11.44 0.67 3.48
C GLY A 52 11.45 -0.07 4.81
N GLU A 53 10.29 -0.46 5.33
CA GLU A 53 10.16 -1.12 6.63
C GLU A 53 10.67 -2.57 6.60
N ASP A 54 11.30 -3.00 7.71
CA ASP A 54 11.80 -4.37 7.82
C ASP A 54 10.66 -5.40 7.75
N ASN A 55 9.50 -5.06 8.33
CA ASN A 55 8.34 -5.94 8.39
C ASN A 55 7.74 -6.17 6.99
N GLN A 56 7.76 -7.42 6.52
CA GLN A 56 7.29 -7.80 5.20
C GLN A 56 5.78 -7.56 5.01
N LEU A 57 4.97 -7.71 6.06
CA LEU A 57 3.53 -7.43 6.01
C LEU A 57 3.25 -5.95 5.77
N VAL A 58 4.01 -5.07 6.41
CA VAL A 58 3.91 -3.61 6.23
C VAL A 58 4.24 -3.24 4.78
N ARG A 59 5.32 -3.81 4.24
CA ARG A 59 5.69 -3.64 2.82
C ARG A 59 4.61 -4.13 1.87
N LEU A 60 3.98 -5.28 2.18
CA LEU A 60 2.90 -5.85 1.36
C LEU A 60 1.67 -4.94 1.34
N GLU A 61 1.24 -4.42 2.50
CA GLU A 61 0.12 -3.47 2.60
C GLU A 61 0.42 -2.18 1.83
N ALA A 62 1.63 -1.65 2.00
CA ALA A 62 2.09 -0.48 1.28
C ALA A 62 2.04 -0.68 -0.25
N ALA A 63 2.59 -1.78 -0.74
CA ALA A 63 2.61 -2.10 -2.16
C ALA A 63 1.19 -2.29 -2.71
N TYR A 64 0.33 -2.99 -1.98
CA TYR A 64 -1.06 -3.20 -2.37
C TYR A 64 -1.84 -1.88 -2.41
N GLY A 65 -1.63 -1.01 -1.42
CA GLY A 65 -2.19 0.34 -1.39
C GLY A 65 -1.78 1.20 -2.58
N LEU A 66 -0.53 1.11 -3.04
CA LEU A 66 -0.06 1.78 -4.26
C LEU A 66 -0.68 1.18 -5.53
N ALA A 67 -0.79 -0.15 -5.60
CA ALA A 67 -1.42 -0.84 -6.73
C ALA A 67 -2.90 -0.47 -6.89
N LEU A 68 -3.65 -0.35 -5.80
CA LEU A 68 -5.04 0.10 -5.79
C LEU A 68 -5.23 1.56 -6.28
N ARG A 69 -4.14 2.32 -6.29
CA ARG A 69 -4.09 3.72 -6.75
C ARG A 69 -3.55 3.86 -8.16
N ASP A 70 -3.14 2.75 -8.78
CA ASP A 70 -2.41 2.72 -10.04
C ASP A 70 -1.16 3.63 -10.01
N ASP A 71 -0.48 3.71 -8.85
CA ASP A 71 0.71 4.54 -8.69
C ASP A 71 1.89 3.94 -9.48
N PRO A 72 2.69 4.75 -10.21
CA PRO A 72 3.82 4.25 -10.98
C PRO A 72 4.90 3.56 -10.13
N ARG A 73 5.01 3.89 -8.84
CA ARG A 73 5.97 3.28 -7.91
C ARG A 73 5.57 1.85 -7.52
N THR A 74 4.39 1.38 -7.92
CA THR A 74 3.92 0.02 -7.62
C THR A 74 4.86 -1.07 -8.16
N ALA A 75 5.51 -0.84 -9.30
CA ALA A 75 6.48 -1.80 -9.84
C ALA A 75 7.66 -2.03 -8.87
N GLU A 76 8.28 -0.94 -8.39
CA GLU A 76 9.34 -0.97 -7.38
C GLU A 76 8.83 -1.52 -6.04
N ALA A 77 7.58 -1.20 -5.69
CA ALA A 77 6.95 -1.66 -4.46
C ALA A 77 6.82 -3.20 -4.43
N ILE A 78 6.41 -3.82 -5.54
CA ILE A 78 6.33 -5.28 -5.66
C ILE A 78 7.71 -5.93 -5.45
N GLU A 79 8.77 -5.32 -5.99
CA GLU A 79 10.14 -5.80 -5.80
C GLU A 79 10.60 -5.68 -4.34
N ARG A 80 10.22 -4.58 -3.68
CA ARG A 80 10.52 -4.31 -2.26
C ARG A 80 9.84 -5.30 -1.31
N VAL A 81 8.65 -5.80 -1.63
CA VAL A 81 7.97 -6.85 -0.86
C VAL A 81 8.78 -8.15 -0.84
N GLY A 82 9.42 -8.46 -1.97
CA GLY A 82 10.22 -9.68 -2.13
C GLY A 82 9.37 -10.96 -2.15
N PRO A 83 10.01 -12.13 -2.16
CA PRO A 83 9.30 -13.42 -2.16
C PRO A 83 8.53 -13.60 -0.85
N LEU A 84 7.23 -13.85 -0.95
CA LEU A 84 6.38 -14.19 0.17
C LEU A 84 6.44 -15.71 0.41
N GLY A 85 6.50 -16.11 1.68
CA GLY A 85 6.57 -17.52 2.07
C GLY A 85 5.24 -18.26 1.96
N ASP A 86 5.27 -19.55 2.31
CA ASP A 86 4.08 -20.41 2.37
C ASP A 86 3.05 -19.80 3.34
N GLY A 87 1.84 -19.53 2.84
CA GLY A 87 0.77 -18.84 3.59
C GLY A 87 0.20 -17.59 2.90
N PHE A 88 0.88 -17.06 1.89
CA PHE A 88 0.39 -15.93 1.08
C PHE A 88 -0.24 -16.36 -0.25
N GLU A 89 -0.35 -17.67 -0.50
CA GLU A 89 -0.82 -18.26 -1.77
C GLU A 89 -2.25 -17.87 -2.14
N HIS A 90 -3.07 -17.52 -1.15
CA HIS A 90 -4.45 -17.10 -1.32
C HIS A 90 -4.71 -15.70 -0.75
N ASP A 91 -3.63 -14.93 -0.58
CA ASP A 91 -3.76 -13.58 -0.04
C ASP A 91 -4.28 -12.63 -1.13
N PRO A 92 -5.43 -11.97 -0.90
CA PRO A 92 -6.03 -11.09 -1.91
C PRO A 92 -5.14 -9.89 -2.26
N ARG A 93 -4.24 -9.48 -1.35
CA ARG A 93 -3.27 -8.41 -1.59
C ARG A 93 -2.27 -8.85 -2.66
N VAL A 94 -1.82 -10.10 -2.58
CA VAL A 94 -0.89 -10.71 -3.54
C VAL A 94 -1.54 -10.85 -4.91
N ASP A 95 -2.78 -11.35 -4.95
CA ASP A 95 -3.56 -11.42 -6.20
C ASP A 95 -3.75 -10.04 -6.83
N GLY A 96 -3.98 -9.01 -6.01
CA GLY A 96 -4.08 -7.62 -6.44
C GLY A 96 -2.80 -7.10 -7.08
N LEU A 97 -1.65 -7.36 -6.46
CA LEU A 97 -0.33 -7.01 -7.00
C LEU A 97 -0.06 -7.72 -8.33
N TRP A 98 -0.35 -9.02 -8.41
CA TRP A 98 -0.23 -9.78 -9.66
C TRP A 98 -1.12 -9.24 -10.77
N ARG A 99 -2.36 -8.90 -10.45
CA ARG A 99 -3.30 -8.29 -11.40
C ARG A 99 -2.81 -6.93 -11.88
N TRP A 100 -2.30 -6.08 -10.99
CA TRP A 100 -1.71 -4.80 -11.37
C TRP A 100 -0.50 -5.02 -12.29
N ARG A 101 0.40 -5.93 -11.92
CA ARG A 101 1.59 -6.26 -12.73
C ARG A 101 1.21 -6.79 -14.10
N TRP A 102 0.20 -7.63 -14.20
CA TRP A 102 -0.29 -8.13 -15.49
C TRP A 102 -0.86 -7.01 -16.35
N ARG A 103 -1.71 -6.13 -15.79
CA ARG A 103 -2.27 -4.99 -16.53
C ARG A 103 -1.22 -4.02 -17.04
N ASN A 104 -0.18 -3.74 -16.24
CA ASN A 104 0.82 -2.72 -16.53
C ASN A 104 2.06 -3.27 -17.24
N GLY A 105 2.41 -4.53 -17.01
CA GLY A 105 3.50 -5.24 -17.66
C GLY A 105 3.14 -5.77 -19.05
N ASN A 106 1.85 -5.91 -19.37
CA ASN A 106 1.38 -6.29 -20.71
C ASN A 106 1.23 -5.08 -21.63
N SER A 107 2.22 -4.18 -21.62
CA SER A 107 2.45 -3.32 -22.78
C SER A 107 2.97 -4.23 -23.90
N PRO A 108 2.26 -4.38 -25.03
CA PRO A 108 2.74 -5.18 -26.16
C PRO A 108 3.92 -4.43 -26.79
N GLY A 109 5.11 -4.76 -26.31
CA GLY A 109 6.38 -4.42 -26.94
C GLY A 109 6.93 -5.64 -27.65
N GLU A 110 6.24 -6.08 -28.70
CA GLU A 110 6.80 -6.89 -29.79
C GLU A 110 6.54 -6.19 -31.13
#